data_AF-A0A849PRQ0-F1
#
_entry.id   AF-A0A849PRQ0-F1
#
_cell.length_a   1.000
_cell.length_b   1.000
_cell.length_c   1.000
_cell.angle_alpha   90.00
_cell.angle_beta   90.00
_cell.angle_gamma   90.00
#
_symmetry.space_group_name_H-M   'P 1'
#
loop_
_entity.id
_entity.type
_entity.pdbx_description
1 polymer ?
#
loop_
_entity_poly.entity_id
_entity_poly.type
_entity_poly.pdbx_seq_one_letter_code
_entity_poly.pdbx_strand_id
1 'polypeptide(L)'
;MEIERAERYKDKINIILKRNGEINDWIGGYDSEDFVHDEKTKLATYKAFQEIVGASMDCIAMACKDEKTVPKDDYTNIESLGFIEEGMRSILIEANGLRNRLVHRYNHTDDILSRT
;
A
#
# COMPACT_ATOMS: atom_id res chain seq x y z
N MET A 1 23.27 -12.86 2.33
CA MET A 1 21.96 -13.47 2.04
C MET A 1 20.94 -13.15 3.15
N GLU A 2 21.14 -13.58 4.40
CA GLU A 2 20.27 -13.18 5.53
C GLU A 2 20.31 -11.67 5.84
N ILE A 3 21.51 -11.08 5.90
CA ILE A 3 21.70 -9.63 6.12
C ILE A 3 21.01 -8.82 5.01
N GLU A 4 21.19 -9.22 3.75
CA GLU A 4 20.55 -8.61 2.58
C GLU A 4 19.01 -8.73 2.64
N ARG A 5 18.47 -9.84 3.16
CA ARG A 5 17.02 -10.01 3.33
C ARG A 5 16.48 -9.03 4.39
N ALA A 6 17.14 -8.94 5.53
CA ALA A 6 16.76 -8.02 6.60
C ALA A 6 16.80 -6.55 6.13
N GLU A 7 17.81 -6.18 5.35
CA GLU A 7 17.90 -4.84 4.72
C GLU A 7 16.72 -4.57 3.80
N ARG A 8 16.32 -5.55 2.98
CA ARG A 8 15.14 -5.40 2.11
C ARG A 8 13.84 -5.21 2.87
N TYR A 9 13.62 -5.92 3.98
CA TYR A 9 12.46 -5.65 4.85
C TYR A 9 12.53 -4.26 5.45
N LYS A 10 13.69 -3.86 5.94
CA LYS A 10 13.92 -2.53 6.51
C LYS A 10 13.59 -1.43 5.51
N ASP A 11 14.00 -1.58 4.25
CA ASP A 11 13.68 -0.60 3.20
C ASP A 11 12.17 -0.45 2.98
N LYS A 12 11.42 -1.57 2.95
CA LYS A 12 9.96 -1.54 2.81
C LYS A 12 9.28 -0.92 4.04
N ILE A 13 9.74 -1.27 5.23
CA ILE A 13 9.25 -0.67 6.49
C ILE A 13 9.53 0.84 6.52
N ASN A 14 10.71 1.27 6.07
CA ASN A 14 11.05 2.70 6.00
C ASN A 14 10.11 3.46 5.05
N ILE A 15 9.73 2.87 3.91
CA ILE A 15 8.73 3.45 3.01
C ILE A 15 7.39 3.60 3.74
N ILE A 16 6.92 2.55 4.41
CA ILE A 16 5.66 2.56 5.17
C ILE A 16 5.68 3.68 6.23
N LEU A 17 6.73 3.74 7.05
CA LEU A 17 6.86 4.73 8.11
C LEU A 17 6.92 6.15 7.57
N LYS A 18 7.71 6.39 6.51
CA LYS A 18 7.82 7.70 5.86
C LYS A 18 6.46 8.17 5.34
N ARG A 19 5.77 7.33 4.57
CA ARG A 19 4.48 7.71 3.97
C ARG A 19 3.38 7.87 5.01
N ASN A 20 3.39 7.07 6.06
CA ASN A 20 2.45 7.24 7.15
C ASN A 20 2.67 8.59 7.88
N GLY A 21 3.92 8.98 8.11
CA GLY A 21 4.27 10.30 8.66
C GLY A 21 3.78 11.43 7.77
N GLU A 22 4.08 11.37 6.47
CA GLU A 22 3.63 12.37 5.50
C GLU A 22 2.11 12.50 5.43
N ILE A 23 1.37 11.38 5.42
CA ILE A 23 -0.11 11.41 5.45
C ILE A 23 -0.59 12.14 6.71
N ASN A 24 -0.07 11.79 7.88
CA ASN A 24 -0.45 12.43 9.13
C ASN A 24 -0.16 13.93 9.13
N ASP A 25 0.98 14.35 8.56
CA ASP A 25 1.35 15.76 8.44
C ASP A 25 0.42 16.51 7.46
N TRP A 26 0.03 15.88 6.35
CA TRP A 26 -0.83 16.50 5.34
C TRP A 26 -2.28 16.61 5.80
N ILE A 27 -2.82 15.60 6.50
CA ILE A 27 -4.22 15.57 6.90
C ILE A 27 -4.47 16.06 8.33
N GLY A 28 -3.42 16.25 9.14
CA GLY A 28 -3.55 16.53 10.57
C GLY A 28 -4.31 17.81 10.92
N GLY A 29 -4.51 18.72 9.96
CA GLY A 29 -5.31 19.94 10.11
C GLY A 29 -6.60 19.96 9.27
N TYR A 30 -6.93 18.88 8.57
CA TYR A 30 -8.09 18.80 7.70
C TYR A 30 -9.27 18.15 8.42
N ASP A 31 -10.47 18.70 8.20
CA ASP A 31 -11.68 17.91 8.33
C ASP A 31 -11.96 17.12 7.03
N SER A 32 -13.00 16.29 7.05
CA SER A 32 -13.32 15.43 5.90
C SER A 32 -13.77 16.23 4.67
N GLU A 33 -14.42 17.38 4.83
CA GLU A 33 -14.89 18.21 3.71
C GLU A 33 -13.72 18.96 3.08
N ASP A 34 -12.90 19.60 3.91
CA ASP A 34 -11.69 20.30 3.48
C ASP A 34 -10.76 19.36 2.70
N PHE A 35 -10.61 18.12 3.15
CA PHE A 35 -9.73 17.14 2.50
C PHE A 35 -10.21 16.77 1.10
N VAL A 36 -11.52 16.65 0.92
CA VAL A 36 -12.11 16.28 -0.38
C VAL A 36 -11.97 17.42 -1.39
N HIS A 37 -12.03 18.67 -0.92
CA HIS A 37 -11.91 19.88 -1.72
C HIS A 37 -10.46 20.23 -2.10
N ASP A 38 -9.46 19.88 -1.29
CA ASP A 38 -8.05 19.99 -1.67
C ASP A 38 -7.60 18.81 -2.53
N GLU A 39 -7.74 18.98 -3.84
CA GLU A 39 -7.37 17.96 -4.82
C GLU A 39 -5.89 17.54 -4.72
N LYS A 40 -4.97 18.46 -4.47
CA LYS A 40 -3.54 18.16 -4.40
C LYS A 40 -3.23 17.27 -3.19
N THR A 41 -3.74 17.65 -2.02
CA THR A 41 -3.53 16.91 -0.76
C THR A 41 -4.20 15.54 -0.81
N LYS A 42 -5.39 15.46 -1.38
CA LYS A 42 -6.10 14.20 -1.66
C LYS A 42 -5.29 13.26 -2.54
N LEU A 43 -4.80 13.74 -3.68
CA LEU A 43 -3.99 12.93 -4.62
C LEU A 43 -2.67 12.47 -3.99
N ALA A 44 -1.99 13.36 -3.26
CA ALA A 44 -0.77 13.02 -2.54
C ALA A 44 -1.02 11.93 -1.49
N THR A 45 -2.09 12.05 -0.73
CA THR A 45 -2.50 11.08 0.30
C THR A 45 -2.82 9.72 -0.31
N TYR A 46 -3.57 9.69 -1.41
CA TYR A 46 -3.86 8.43 -2.10
C TYR A 46 -2.60 7.77 -2.67
N LYS A 47 -1.67 8.55 -3.21
CA LYS A 47 -0.40 8.02 -3.70
C LYS A 47 0.44 7.45 -2.56
N ALA A 48 0.54 8.15 -1.44
CA ALA A 48 1.23 7.68 -0.26
C ALA A 48 0.60 6.40 0.29
N PHE A 49 -0.73 6.31 0.34
CA PHE A 49 -1.46 5.09 0.71
C PHE A 49 -1.14 3.92 -0.23
N GLN A 50 -1.13 4.16 -1.55
CA GLN A 50 -0.77 3.12 -2.52
C GLN A 50 0.65 2.59 -2.30
N GLU A 51 1.61 3.46 -1.96
CA GLU A 51 2.99 3.07 -1.65
C GLU A 51 3.09 2.27 -0.35
N ILE A 52 2.33 2.63 0.69
CA ILE A 52 2.24 1.88 1.96
C ILE A 52 1.74 0.46 1.70
N VAL A 53 0.62 0.33 0.99
CA VAL A 53 0.03 -0.98 0.69
C VAL A 53 0.96 -1.79 -0.21
N GLY A 54 1.57 -1.18 -1.23
CA GLY A 54 2.56 -1.83 -2.09
C GLY A 54 3.76 -2.38 -1.30
N ALA A 55 4.35 -1.57 -0.43
CA ALA A 55 5.47 -2.00 0.41
C ALA A 55 5.06 -3.12 1.39
N SER A 56 3.82 -3.08 1.89
CA SER A 56 3.27 -4.14 2.75
C SER A 56 3.13 -5.46 1.99
N MET A 57 2.62 -5.43 0.76
CA MET A 57 2.53 -6.64 -0.08
C MET A 57 3.90 -7.19 -0.45
N ASP A 58 4.89 -6.31 -0.71
CA ASP A 58 6.27 -6.73 -0.92
C ASP A 58 6.83 -7.47 0.31
N CYS A 59 6.58 -6.98 1.52
CA CYS A 59 6.96 -7.69 2.75
C CYS A 59 6.32 -9.08 2.83
N ILE A 60 5.03 -9.19 2.53
CA ILE A 60 4.30 -10.47 2.56
C ILE A 60 4.87 -11.43 1.51
N ALA A 61 5.12 -10.98 0.28
CA ALA A 61 5.72 -11.79 -0.76
C ALA A 61 7.14 -12.26 -0.40
N MET A 62 7.93 -11.40 0.27
CA MET A 62 9.23 -11.80 0.81
C MET A 62 9.07 -12.85 1.91
N ALA A 63 8.08 -12.71 2.79
CA ALA A 63 7.83 -13.64 3.88
C ALA A 63 7.36 -15.00 3.36
N CYS A 64 6.54 -15.04 2.31
CA CYS A 64 6.20 -16.29 1.62
C CYS A 64 7.47 -17.04 1.21
N LYS A 65 8.41 -16.35 0.56
CA LYS A 65 9.66 -16.96 0.12
C LYS A 65 10.52 -17.45 1.28
N ASP A 66 10.55 -16.71 2.38
CA ASP A 66 11.32 -17.06 3.57
C ASP A 66 10.70 -18.28 4.29
N GLU A 67 9.37 -18.42 4.25
CA GLU A 67 8.59 -19.61 4.68
C GLU A 67 8.56 -20.75 3.63
N LYS A 68 9.43 -20.70 2.61
CA LYS A 68 9.52 -21.69 1.52
C LYS A 68 8.22 -21.87 0.72
N THR A 69 7.33 -20.89 0.80
CA THR A 69 6.11 -20.80 -0.02
C THR A 69 6.41 -20.00 -1.28
N VAL A 70 6.00 -20.50 -2.45
CA VAL A 70 6.17 -19.78 -3.71
C VAL A 70 5.25 -18.55 -3.71
N PRO A 71 5.77 -17.32 -3.81
CA PRO A 71 4.94 -16.13 -3.89
C PRO A 71 4.07 -16.15 -5.16
N LYS A 72 2.80 -15.81 -4.99
CA LYS A 72 1.78 -15.69 -6.05
C LYS A 72 1.26 -14.24 -6.07
N ASP A 73 -0.04 -14.04 -6.28
CA ASP A 73 -0.69 -12.74 -6.14
C ASP A 73 -0.86 -12.32 -4.68
N ASP A 74 -1.10 -11.03 -4.47
CA ASP A 74 -1.20 -10.40 -3.16
C ASP A 74 -2.25 -11.07 -2.24
N TYR A 75 -3.43 -11.41 -2.76
CA TYR A 75 -4.49 -12.03 -1.95
C TYR A 75 -4.08 -13.43 -1.52
N THR A 76 -3.59 -14.25 -2.44
CA THR A 76 -3.11 -15.60 -2.12
C THR A 76 -1.94 -15.57 -1.14
N ASN A 77 -1.03 -14.59 -1.28
CA ASN A 77 0.12 -14.44 -0.38
C ASN A 77 -0.33 -14.11 1.05
N ILE A 78 -1.26 -13.16 1.22
CA ILE A 78 -1.84 -12.79 2.52
C ILE A 78 -2.46 -14.02 3.21
N GLU A 79 -3.22 -14.83 2.48
CA GLU A 79 -3.90 -16.02 3.00
C GLU A 79 -2.92 -17.14 3.38
N SER A 80 -1.79 -17.22 2.69
CA SER A 80 -0.83 -18.33 2.81
C SER A 80 0.04 -18.28 4.06
N LEU A 81 0.18 -17.13 4.71
CA LEU A 81 1.04 -16.95 5.87
C LEU A 81 0.27 -17.21 7.17
N GLY A 82 0.61 -18.30 7.86
CA GLY A 82 -0.06 -18.73 9.09
C GLY A 82 0.17 -17.83 10.31
N PHE A 83 1.21 -16.98 10.29
CA PHE A 83 1.49 -16.04 11.39
C PHE A 83 0.69 -14.73 11.30
N ILE A 84 -0.01 -14.48 10.19
CA ILE A 84 -0.88 -13.31 10.05
C ILE A 84 -2.25 -13.66 10.63
N GLU A 85 -2.60 -12.98 11.72
CA GLU A 85 -3.92 -13.12 12.35
C GLU A 85 -5.07 -12.69 11.43
N GLU A 86 -6.25 -13.24 11.65
CA GLU A 86 -7.43 -13.03 10.80
C GLU A 86 -7.84 -11.54 10.70
N GLY A 87 -7.77 -10.79 11.80
CA GLY A 87 -8.07 -9.35 11.79
C GLY A 87 -7.14 -8.56 10.88
N MET A 88 -5.83 -8.80 11.01
CA MET A 88 -4.82 -8.18 10.14
C MET A 88 -4.99 -8.60 8.68
N ARG A 89 -5.31 -9.89 8.45
CA ARG A 89 -5.59 -10.42 7.11
C ARG A 89 -6.71 -9.65 6.41
N SER A 90 -7.82 -9.43 7.10
CA SER A 90 -8.96 -8.66 6.59
C SER A 90 -8.57 -7.23 6.21
N ILE A 91 -7.81 -6.55 7.09
CA ILE A 91 -7.31 -5.18 6.85
C ILE A 91 -6.42 -5.14 5.60
N LEU A 92 -5.48 -6.09 5.45
CA LEU A 92 -4.57 -6.14 4.31
C LEU A 92 -5.31 -6.39 2.99
N ILE A 93 -6.32 -7.26 3.00
CA ILE A 93 -7.18 -7.54 1.83
C ILE A 93 -7.98 -6.31 1.43
N GLU A 94 -8.59 -5.63 2.39
CA GLU A 94 -9.36 -4.40 2.14
C GLU A 94 -8.45 -3.29 1.59
N ALA A 95 -7.29 -3.08 2.22
CA ALA A 95 -6.32 -2.08 1.81
C ALA A 95 -5.81 -2.35 0.38
N ASN A 96 -5.52 -3.61 0.05
CA ASN A 96 -5.13 -4.02 -1.30
C ASN A 96 -6.25 -3.76 -2.32
N GLY A 97 -7.50 -4.09 -1.96
CA GLY A 97 -8.68 -3.80 -2.78
C GLY A 97 -8.90 -2.29 -2.99
N LEU A 98 -8.64 -1.47 -1.97
CA LEU A 98 -8.73 -0.01 -2.09
C LEU A 98 -7.61 0.54 -2.97
N ARG A 99 -6.37 0.07 -2.82
CA ARG A 99 -5.23 0.43 -3.69
C ARG A 99 -5.57 0.19 -5.15
N ASN A 100 -6.08 -1.01 -5.48
CA ASN A 100 -6.45 -1.38 -6.85
C ASN A 100 -7.56 -0.47 -7.39
N ARG A 101 -8.60 -0.18 -6.59
CA ARG A 101 -9.68 0.75 -6.97
C ARG A 101 -9.19 2.18 -7.19
N LEU A 102 -8.23 2.65 -6.40
CA LEU A 102 -7.63 3.98 -6.59
C LEU A 102 -6.85 4.01 -7.92
N VAL A 103 -5.99 3.03 -8.19
CA VAL A 103 -5.25 2.94 -9.47
C VAL A 103 -6.20 2.95 -10.67
N HIS A 104 -7.26 2.13 -10.64
CA HIS A 104 -8.22 2.08 -11.75
C HIS A 104 -9.00 3.38 -11.97
N ARG A 105 -9.41 4.07 -10.89
CA ARG A 105 -10.12 5.35 -11.02
C ARG A 105 -9.22 6.46 -11.60
N TYR A 106 -7.94 6.46 -11.25
CA TYR A 106 -6.99 7.43 -11.78
C TYR A 106 -6.59 7.15 -13.24
N ASN A 107 -6.33 5.89 -13.58
CA ASN A 107 -5.96 5.53 -14.96
C ASN A 107 -7.07 5.82 -15.98
N HIS A 108 -8.35 5.73 -15.61
CA HIS A 108 -9.45 6.14 -16.49
C HIS A 108 -9.56 7.66 -16.68
N THR A 109 -8.97 8.46 -15.79
CA THR A 109 -8.88 9.91 -15.95
C THR A 109 -7.83 10.26 -17.01
N ASP A 110 -6.76 9.47 -17.13
CA ASP A 110 -5.70 9.63 -18.14
C ASP A 110 -6.16 9.27 -19.57
N ASP A 111 -7.10 8.33 -19.75
CA ASP A 111 -7.64 7.98 -21.08
C ASP A 111 -8.39 9.15 -21.75
N ILE A 112 -8.92 10.10 -20.97
CA ILE A 112 -9.59 11.31 -21.49
C ILE A 112 -8.57 12.37 -21.92
N LEU A 113 -7.37 12.40 -21.32
CA LEU A 113 -6.31 13.37 -21.63
C LEU A 113 -5.45 13.00 -22.85
N SER A 114 -5.52 11.76 -23.36
CA SER A 114 -4.78 11.34 -24.57
C SER A 114 -5.40 11.79 -25.91
N ARG A 115 -6.43 12.66 -25.90
CA ARG A 115 -7.12 13.14 -27.12
C ARG A 115 -7.21 14.67 -27.27
N THR A 116 -6.31 15.41 -26.65
CA THR A 116 -6.17 16.86 -26.89
C THR A 116 -4.75 17.19 -27.32
#